data_AF-A7GNG8-F1
#
_entry.id   AF-A7GNG8-F1
#
_cell.length_a   1.000
_cell.length_b   1.000
_cell.length_c   1.000
_cell.angle_alpha   90.00
_cell.angle_beta   90.00
_cell.angle_gamma   90.00
#
_symmetry.space_group_name_H-M   'P 1'
#
loop_
_entity.id
_entity.type
_entity.pdbx_description
1 polymer ?
#
loop_
_entity_poly.entity_id
_entity_poly.type
_entity_poly.pdbx_seq_one_letter_code
_entity_poly.pdbx_strand_id
1 'polypeptide(L)'
;MHNDIYQAFVSCFNEIGELNVTEEEFSEKSEMLNRWMMTLDEEMRAQVAEQVSPYIIKAAQHIRDKQKILEEMIMSNDGRMKANAFYGKY
;
A
#
# COMPACT_ATOMS: atom_id res chain seq x y z
N MET A 1 -13.32 -0.39 20.62
CA MET A 1 -12.17 -1.32 20.50
C MET A 1 -10.92 -0.61 21.00
N HIS A 2 -10.32 -1.12 22.08
CA HIS A 2 -8.97 -0.76 22.53
C HIS A 2 -8.11 -2.01 22.42
N ASN A 3 -7.62 -2.29 21.21
CA ASN A 3 -6.70 -3.38 20.97
C ASN A 3 -5.43 -2.80 20.36
N ASP A 4 -4.30 -3.09 21.00
CA ASP A 4 -2.99 -2.55 20.63
C ASP A 4 -2.56 -2.99 19.23
N ILE A 5 -3.01 -4.16 18.76
CA ILE A 5 -2.69 -4.68 17.42
C ILE A 5 -3.47 -3.90 16.35
N TYR A 6 -4.75 -3.62 16.59
CA TYR A 6 -5.55 -2.78 15.69
C TYR A 6 -4.99 -1.36 15.62
N GLN A 7 -4.66 -0.76 16.77
CA GLN A 7 -4.08 0.58 16.83
C GLN A 7 -2.72 0.64 16.13
N ALA A 8 -1.87 -0.38 16.33
CA ALA A 8 -0.58 -0.47 15.64
C ALA A 8 -0.76 -0.55 14.12
N PHE A 9 -1.73 -1.31 13.62
CA PHE A 9 -2.03 -1.37 12.19
C PHE A 9 -2.56 -0.04 11.64
N VAL A 10 -3.50 0.61 12.32
CA VAL A 10 -4.04 1.91 11.88
C VAL A 10 -2.95 3.00 11.91
N SER A 11 -2.02 2.93 12.87
CA SER A 11 -0.89 3.87 12.97
C SER A 11 0.11 3.78 11.82
N CYS A 12 0.06 2.71 11.00
CA CYS A 12 0.82 2.64 9.76
C CYS A 12 0.37 3.69 8.73
N PHE A 13 -0.83 4.25 8.91
CA PHE A 13 -1.44 5.22 8.00
C PHE A 13 -1.42 6.61 8.62
N ASN A 14 -1.17 7.62 7.79
CA ASN A 14 -1.33 9.01 8.17
C ASN A 14 -2.81 9.46 8.13
N GLU A 15 -3.08 10.71 8.48
CA GLU A 15 -4.45 11.26 8.57
C GLU A 15 -5.24 11.22 7.24
N ILE A 16 -4.53 11.22 6.11
CA ILE A 16 -5.14 11.13 4.76
C ILE A 16 -5.27 9.67 4.28
N GLY A 17 -4.79 8.71 5.07
CA GLY A 17 -4.89 7.27 4.81
C GLY A 17 -3.79 6.73 3.88
N GLU A 18 -2.68 7.44 3.75
CA GLU A 18 -1.48 6.95 3.05
C GLU A 18 -0.54 6.23 4.01
N LEU A 19 0.19 5.25 3.48
CA LEU A 19 1.18 4.49 4.23
C LEU A 19 2.35 5.40 4.61
N ASN A 20 2.60 5.55 5.92
CA ASN A 20 3.67 6.38 6.48
C ASN A 20 4.86 5.57 7.03
N VAL A 21 4.79 4.24 6.93
CA VAL A 21 5.82 3.30 7.38
C VAL A 21 6.46 2.59 6.19
N THR A 22 7.55 1.87 6.43
CA THR A 22 8.18 1.04 5.39
C THR A 22 7.28 -0.15 5.00
N GLU A 23 7.52 -0.72 3.81
CA GLU A 23 6.79 -1.92 3.36
C GLU A 23 7.01 -3.13 4.29
N GLU A 24 8.21 -3.26 4.85
CA GLU A 24 8.56 -4.32 5.81
C GLU A 24 7.79 -4.16 7.12
N GLU A 25 7.77 -2.97 7.71
CA GLU A 25 6.97 -2.68 8.90
C GLU A 25 5.48 -2.88 8.64
N PHE A 26 4.97 -2.43 7.48
CA PHE A 26 3.58 -2.66 7.11
C PHE A 26 3.25 -4.15 7.00
N SER A 27 4.15 -4.94 6.41
CA SER A 27 3.99 -6.39 6.29
C SER A 27 3.93 -7.06 7.67
N GLU A 28 4.85 -6.72 8.58
CA GLU A 28 4.84 -7.26 9.94
C GLU A 28 3.54 -6.92 10.69
N LYS A 29 3.11 -5.65 10.65
CA LYS A 29 1.88 -5.21 11.33
C LYS A 29 0.63 -5.84 10.71
N SER A 30 0.61 -6.03 9.39
CA SER A 30 -0.46 -6.74 8.68
C SER A 30 -0.54 -8.21 9.09
N GLU A 31 0.61 -8.86 9.26
CA GLU A 31 0.66 -10.25 9.72
C GLU A 31 0.17 -10.38 11.17
N MET A 32 0.58 -9.47 12.05
CA MET A 32 0.09 -9.40 13.43
C MET A 32 -1.43 -9.20 13.47
N LEU A 33 -1.97 -8.30 12.64
CA LEU A 33 -3.41 -8.09 12.53
C LEU A 33 -4.13 -9.37 12.07
N ASN A 34 -3.64 -10.03 11.02
CA ASN A 34 -4.25 -11.25 10.50
C ASN A 34 -4.29 -12.37 11.55
N ARG A 35 -3.16 -12.59 12.25
CA ARG A 35 -3.10 -13.58 13.33
C ARG A 35 -4.09 -13.24 14.44
N TRP A 36 -4.20 -11.97 14.83
CA TRP A 36 -5.19 -11.53 15.82
C TRP A 36 -6.63 -11.74 15.34
N MET A 37 -6.96 -11.39 14.10
CA MET A 37 -8.32 -11.59 13.55
C MET A 37 -8.76 -13.06 13.56
N MET A 38 -7.84 -14.01 13.39
CA MET A 38 -8.13 -15.44 13.50
C MET A 38 -8.52 -15.87 14.93
N THR A 39 -8.14 -15.09 15.95
CA THR A 39 -8.51 -15.36 17.35
C THR A 39 -9.86 -14.76 17.75
N LEU A 40 -10.42 -13.87 16.93
CA LEU A 40 -11.72 -13.23 17.17
C LEU A 40 -12.87 -14.14 16.76
N ASP A 41 -14.01 -13.99 17.42
CA ASP A 41 -15.29 -14.54 16.97
C ASP A 41 -15.74 -13.89 15.65
N GLU A 42 -16.69 -14.52 14.98
CA GLU A 42 -17.14 -14.13 13.64
C GLU A 42 -17.70 -12.71 13.59
N GLU A 43 -18.44 -12.28 14.63
CA GLU A 43 -19.05 -10.96 14.70
C GLU A 43 -17.98 -9.87 14.88
N MET A 44 -17.07 -10.04 15.84
CA MET A 44 -15.94 -9.13 16.02
C MET A 44 -15.02 -9.10 14.80
N ARG A 45 -14.75 -10.25 14.18
CA ARG A 45 -13.91 -10.32 12.98
C ARG A 45 -14.53 -9.55 11.82
N ALA A 46 -15.84 -9.65 11.62
CA ALA A 46 -16.55 -8.89 10.59
C ALA A 46 -16.48 -7.37 10.86
N GLN A 47 -16.67 -6.94 12.11
CA GLN A 47 -16.55 -5.53 12.50
C GLN A 47 -15.13 -4.98 12.28
N VAL A 48 -14.09 -5.74 12.64
CA VAL A 48 -12.69 -5.35 12.37
C VAL A 48 -12.45 -5.26 10.86
N ALA A 49 -12.91 -6.24 10.09
CA ALA A 49 -12.72 -6.27 8.64
C ALA A 49 -13.37 -5.05 7.95
N GLU A 50 -14.56 -4.64 8.40
CA GLU A 50 -15.24 -3.44 7.87
C GLU A 50 -14.44 -2.17 8.17
N GLN A 51 -13.86 -2.05 9.37
CA GLN A 51 -13.06 -0.89 9.76
C GLN A 51 -11.70 -0.82 9.08
N VAL A 52 -11.08 -1.98 8.80
CA VAL A 52 -9.74 -2.06 8.19
C VAL A 52 -9.82 -1.99 6.66
N SER A 53 -10.94 -2.39 6.05
CA SER A 53 -11.12 -2.40 4.59
C SER A 53 -10.77 -1.08 3.89
N PRO A 54 -11.21 0.11 4.37
CA PRO A 54 -10.85 1.38 3.74
C PRO A 54 -9.34 1.64 3.69
N TYR A 55 -8.60 1.25 4.74
CA TYR A 55 -7.14 1.39 4.81
C TYR A 55 -6.44 0.45 3.82
N ILE A 56 -6.91 -0.80 3.71
CA ILE A 56 -6.39 -1.77 2.74
C ILE A 56 -6.64 -1.30 1.31
N ILE A 57 -7.85 -0.82 1.01
CA ILE A 57 -8.21 -0.32 -0.32
C ILE A 57 -7.34 0.87 -0.70
N LYS A 58 -7.11 1.82 0.22
CA LYS A 58 -6.21 2.96 -0.03
C LYS A 58 -4.76 2.54 -0.22
N ALA A 59 -4.25 1.59 0.58
CA ALA A 59 -2.91 1.04 0.39
C ALA A 59 -2.75 0.41 -1.01
N ALA A 60 -3.73 -0.37 -1.45
CA ALA A 60 -3.74 -0.99 -2.77
C ALA A 60 -3.81 0.05 -3.91
N GLN A 61 -4.59 1.11 -3.74
CA GLN A 61 -4.65 2.23 -4.67
C GLN A 61 -3.28 2.92 -4.80
N HIS A 62 -2.61 3.19 -3.68
CA HIS A 62 -1.32 3.85 -3.64
C HIS A 62 -0.21 3.02 -4.30
N ILE A 63 -0.23 1.69 -4.11
CA ILE A 63 0.68 0.77 -4.82
C ILE A 63 0.45 0.83 -6.34
N ARG A 64 -0.82 0.83 -6.76
CA ARG A 64 -1.17 0.91 -8.19
C ARG A 64 -0.74 2.24 -8.81
N ASP A 65 -0.92 3.35 -8.10
CA ASP A 65 -0.52 4.68 -8.56
C ASP A 65 1.01 4.77 -8.70
N LYS A 66 1.78 4.22 -7.75
CA LYS A 66 3.25 4.12 -7.86
C LYS A 66 3.69 3.28 -9.07
N GLN A 67 3.04 2.14 -9.31
CA GLN A 67 3.32 1.30 -10.49
C GLN A 67 3.05 2.05 -11.80
N LYS A 68 1.94 2.78 -11.88
CA LYS A 68 1.59 3.59 -13.05
C LYS A 68 2.62 4.70 -13.31
N ILE A 69 3.05 5.42 -12.28
CA ILE A 69 4.09 6.44 -12.40
C ILE A 69 5.40 5.82 -12.90
N LEU A 70 5.77 4.63 -12.41
CA LEU A 70 6.96 3.91 -12.88
C LEU A 70 6.85 3.52 -14.35
N GLU A 71 5.70 3.00 -14.80
CA GLU A 71 5.44 2.68 -16.22
C GLU A 71 5.54 3.93 -17.11
N GLU A 72 4.94 5.04 -16.70
CA GLU A 72 5.01 6.32 -17.40
C GLU A 72 6.46 6.85 -17.50
N MET A 73 7.26 6.70 -16.44
CA MET A 73 8.68 7.04 -16.44
C MET A 73 9.50 6.15 -17.39
N ILE A 74 9.23 4.83 -17.41
CA ILE A 74 9.90 3.89 -18.33
C ILE A 74 9.55 4.21 -19.79
N MET A 75 8.27 4.42 -20.10
CA MET A 75 7.82 4.77 -21.46
C MET A 75 8.40 6.10 -21.94
N SER A 76 8.45 7.11 -21.07
CA SER A 76 9.05 8.41 -21.37
C SER A 76 10.56 8.30 -21.60
N ASN A 77 11.26 7.46 -20.83
CA ASN A 77 12.68 7.23 -21.00
C ASN A 77 12.99 6.45 -22.29
N ASP A 78 12.20 5.41 -22.61
CA ASP A 78 12.34 4.67 -23.87
C ASP A 78 12.07 5.56 -25.10
N GLY A 79 11.10 6.48 -25.00
CA GLY A 79 10.87 7.53 -26.01
C GLY A 79 12.08 8.46 -26.19
N ARG A 80 12.72 8.88 -25.09
CA ARG A 80 13.95 9.71 -25.14
C ARG A 80 15.15 8.92 -25.67
N MET A 81 15.30 7.65 -25.33
CA MET A 81 16.36 6.78 -25.86
C MET A 81 16.22 6.58 -27.38
N LYS A 82 15.01 6.34 -27.87
CA LYS A 82 14.74 6.22 -29.33
C LYS A 82 14.98 7.54 -30.07
N ALA A 83 14.59 8.68 -29.49
CA ALA A 83 14.88 9.99 -30.07
C ALA A 83 16.39 10.27 -30.14
N ASN A 84 17.13 10.00 -29.06
CA ASN A 84 18.59 10.19 -29.04
C ASN A 84 19.33 9.25 -29.99
N ALA A 85 18.85 8.01 -30.20
CA ALA A 85 19.42 7.09 -31.19
C ALA A 85 19.19 7.56 -32.64
N PHE A 86 18.11 8.31 -32.89
CA PHE A 86 17.78 8.86 -34.20
C PHE A 86 18.56 10.15 -34.51
N TYR A 87 18.77 11.01 -33.50
CA TYR A 87 19.51 12.28 -33.66
C TYR A 87 21.03 12.16 -33.43
N GLY A 88 21.52 11.11 -32.76
CA GLY A 88 22.97 10.86 -32.55
C GLY A 88 23.71 10.32 -33.77
N LYS A 89 23.06 10.22 -34.94
CA LYS A 89 23.63 9.75 -36.22
C LYS A 89 23.89 10.88 -37.23
N TYR A 90 23.69 12.14 -36.85
CA TYR A 90 24.08 13.31 -37.66
C TYR A 90 25.28 14.02 -37.03
#